data_AF-A0A2N6AAM1-F1
#
_entry.id   AF-A0A2N6AAM1-F1
#
_cell.length_a   1.000
_cell.length_b   1.000
_cell.length_c   1.000
_cell.angle_alpha   90.00
_cell.angle_beta   90.00
_cell.angle_gamma   90.00
#
_symmetry.space_group_name_H-M   'P 1'
#
loop_
_entity.id
_entity.type
_entity.pdbx_description
1 polymer ?
#
loop_
_entity_poly.entity_id
_entity_poly.type
_entity_poly.pdbx_seq_one_letter_code
_entity_poly.pdbx_strand_id
1 'polypeptide(L)'
;MAEKKQIGIFSFSCDEGCSIYLIEIFNEKLVPWLEKVDLRYFLSVRDKSEFDHLDVALVEGVISTEKELKEIKEIREKTDILIAMGSCAITSQPSGQRNNFNEEQTNEIKDHLEKYHYLPKTLAVKEAVKIDDEVMGCPIDEKTFIETFEKYL
;
A
#
# COMPACT_ATOMS: atom_id res chain seq x y z
N MET A 1 -14.67 -26.38 -6.95
CA MET A 1 -13.51 -25.51 -7.17
C MET A 1 -13.44 -24.60 -5.96
N ALA A 2 -12.30 -24.50 -5.27
CA ALA A 2 -12.17 -23.57 -4.16
C ALA A 2 -12.41 -22.14 -4.68
N GLU A 3 -13.11 -21.31 -3.90
CA GLU A 3 -13.34 -19.92 -4.26
C GLU A 3 -12.01 -19.16 -4.20
N LYS A 4 -11.67 -18.46 -5.28
CA LYS A 4 -10.43 -17.69 -5.36
C LYS A 4 -10.51 -16.48 -4.42
N LYS A 5 -9.39 -16.19 -3.76
CA LYS A 5 -9.23 -15.03 -2.89
C LYS A 5 -9.22 -13.74 -3.71
N GLN A 6 -10.07 -12.79 -3.33
CA GLN A 6 -10.18 -11.48 -3.94
C GLN A 6 -9.05 -10.59 -3.42
N ILE A 7 -8.09 -10.26 -4.28
CA ILE A 7 -6.88 -9.51 -3.89
C ILE A 7 -6.90 -8.10 -4.50
N GLY A 8 -6.52 -7.09 -3.72
CA GLY A 8 -6.27 -5.73 -4.20
C GLY A 8 -4.84 -5.27 -3.89
N ILE A 9 -4.22 -4.53 -4.81
CA ILE A 9 -2.90 -3.92 -4.66
C ILE A 9 -3.04 -2.41 -4.84
N PHE A 10 -2.71 -1.67 -3.79
CA PHE A 10 -2.88 -0.23 -3.70
C PHE A 10 -1.55 0.47 -3.51
N SER A 11 -1.34 1.54 -4.24
CA SER A 11 -0.18 2.40 -4.11
C SER A 11 -0.61 3.81 -3.72
N PHE A 12 -0.09 4.28 -2.59
CA PHE A 12 -0.19 5.68 -2.17
C PHE A 12 1.10 6.43 -2.52
N SER A 13 1.27 7.65 -2.02
CA SER A 13 2.45 8.47 -2.27
C SER A 13 3.77 7.74 -1.98
N CYS A 14 4.46 7.26 -3.01
CA CYS A 14 5.79 6.62 -2.97
C CYS A 14 6.40 6.48 -4.38
N ASP A 15 7.41 5.62 -4.52
CA ASP A 15 8.14 5.33 -5.76
C ASP A 15 7.61 4.10 -6.52
N GLU A 16 6.51 3.49 -6.03
CA GLU A 16 5.92 2.24 -6.56
C GLU A 16 6.88 1.03 -6.57
N GLY A 17 8.00 1.11 -5.83
CA GLY A 17 9.04 0.10 -5.89
C GLY A 17 8.59 -1.29 -5.43
N CYS A 18 7.66 -1.38 -4.47
CA CYS A 18 7.21 -2.67 -3.96
C CYS A 18 6.24 -3.33 -4.94
N SER A 19 5.26 -2.59 -5.46
CA SER A 19 4.29 -3.12 -6.44
C SER A 19 4.95 -3.50 -7.77
N ILE A 20 5.97 -2.77 -8.22
CA ILE A 20 6.78 -3.16 -9.38
C ILE A 20 7.59 -4.41 -9.06
N TYR A 21 8.19 -4.51 -7.87
CA TYR A 21 8.96 -5.70 -7.48
C TYR A 21 8.09 -6.97 -7.38
N LEU A 22 6.78 -6.85 -7.07
CA LEU A 22 5.85 -7.98 -7.14
C LEU A 22 5.80 -8.62 -8.53
N ILE A 23 6.01 -7.85 -9.60
CA ILE A 23 6.05 -8.37 -10.97
C ILE A 23 7.24 -9.31 -11.16
N GLU A 24 8.37 -9.04 -10.50
CA GLU A 24 9.52 -9.95 -10.50
C GLU A 24 9.18 -11.24 -9.76
N ILE A 25 8.54 -11.14 -8.59
CA ILE A 25 8.09 -12.31 -7.82
C ILE A 25 7.09 -13.17 -8.62
N PHE A 26 6.26 -12.53 -9.46
CA PHE A 26 5.35 -13.23 -10.35
C PHE A 26 6.06 -14.12 -11.36
N ASN A 27 7.30 -13.85 -11.76
CA ASN A 27 8.06 -14.76 -12.63
C ASN A 27 8.20 -16.17 -12.02
N GLU A 28 8.23 -16.27 -10.69
CA GLU A 28 8.35 -17.55 -9.99
C GLU A 28 7.00 -18.10 -9.48
N LYS A 29 6.14 -17.22 -8.97
CA LYS A 29 4.94 -17.61 -8.19
C LYS A 29 3.62 -17.42 -8.92
N LEU A 30 3.59 -16.79 -10.09
CA LEU A 30 2.34 -16.44 -10.75
C LEU A 30 1.47 -17.66 -11.07
N VAL A 31 2.03 -18.71 -11.66
CA VAL A 31 1.27 -19.90 -12.08
C VAL A 31 0.50 -20.53 -10.91
N PRO A 32 1.14 -20.89 -9.77
CA PRO A 32 0.40 -21.44 -8.63
C PRO A 32 -0.53 -20.42 -7.96
N TRP A 33 -0.23 -19.12 -7.97
CA TRP A 33 -1.11 -18.11 -7.41
C TRP A 33 -2.35 -17.86 -8.27
N LEU A 34 -2.28 -17.98 -9.60
CA LEU A 34 -3.43 -17.80 -10.49
C LEU A 34 -4.57 -18.79 -10.21
N GLU A 35 -4.29 -19.95 -9.62
CA GLU A 35 -5.31 -20.92 -9.21
C GLU A 35 -6.06 -20.48 -7.95
N LYS A 36 -5.44 -19.64 -7.12
CA LYS A 36 -5.95 -19.22 -5.80
C LYS A 36 -6.40 -17.77 -5.74
N VAL A 37 -5.89 -16.92 -6.64
CA VAL A 37 -6.02 -15.46 -6.60
C VAL A 37 -6.93 -14.96 -7.71
N ASP A 38 -7.81 -14.06 -7.33
CA ASP A 38 -8.59 -13.22 -8.21
C ASP A 38 -8.24 -11.75 -7.95
N LEU A 39 -7.37 -11.20 -8.80
CA LEU A 39 -6.90 -9.82 -8.67
C LEU A 39 -8.02 -8.85 -9.04
N ARG A 40 -8.60 -8.18 -8.04
CA ARG A 40 -9.73 -7.25 -8.18
C ARG A 40 -9.27 -5.82 -8.45
N TYR A 41 -8.21 -5.37 -7.80
CA TYR A 41 -7.71 -4.01 -7.95
C TYR A 41 -6.18 -4.03 -8.10
N PHE A 42 -5.66 -3.44 -9.17
CA PHE A 42 -4.24 -3.09 -9.32
C PHE A 42 -4.11 -2.20 -10.55
N LEU A 43 -3.99 -0.89 -10.35
CA LEU A 43 -4.04 0.09 -11.45
C LEU A 43 -2.91 -0.09 -12.48
N SER A 44 -1.78 -0.68 -12.11
CA SER A 44 -0.67 -0.93 -13.03
C SER A 44 -0.96 -2.02 -14.07
N VAL A 45 -1.98 -2.86 -13.84
CA VAL A 45 -2.35 -3.95 -14.76
C VAL A 45 -3.85 -4.02 -15.08
N ARG A 46 -4.70 -3.23 -14.41
CA ARG A 46 -6.16 -3.18 -14.63
C ARG A 46 -6.66 -1.74 -14.70
N ASP A 47 -7.55 -1.47 -15.65
CA ASP A 47 -8.20 -0.15 -15.80
C ASP A 47 -9.40 0.06 -14.84
N LYS A 48 -9.74 -0.95 -14.03
CA LYS A 48 -10.88 -0.87 -13.10
C LYS A 48 -10.44 -0.27 -11.76
N SER A 49 -11.05 0.85 -11.40
CA SER A 49 -10.84 1.55 -10.13
C SER A 49 -11.86 1.21 -9.04
N GLU A 50 -12.78 0.28 -9.28
CA GLU A 50 -13.85 -0.06 -8.34
C GLU A 50 -13.71 -1.50 -7.83
N PHE A 51 -13.92 -1.67 -6.52
CA PHE A 51 -13.99 -2.96 -5.84
C PHE A 51 -15.03 -2.91 -4.71
N ASP A 52 -15.65 -4.05 -4.42
CA ASP A 52 -16.66 -4.18 -3.38
C ASP A 52 -16.05 -4.67 -2.06
N HIS A 53 -15.56 -5.92 -2.05
CA HIS A 53 -14.90 -6.58 -0.92
C HIS A 53 -13.58 -7.19 -1.38
N LEU A 54 -12.60 -7.27 -0.48
CA LEU A 54 -11.32 -7.94 -0.68
C LEU A 54 -11.02 -8.89 0.48
N ASP A 55 -10.61 -10.11 0.16
CA ASP A 55 -10.01 -11.00 1.16
C ASP A 55 -8.66 -10.46 1.64
N VAL A 56 -7.84 -9.92 0.73
CA VAL A 56 -6.54 -9.34 1.06
C VAL A 56 -6.28 -8.06 0.28
N ALA A 57 -5.85 -7.01 0.97
CA ALA A 57 -5.30 -5.79 0.37
C ALA A 57 -3.80 -5.68 0.68
N LEU A 58 -3.01 -5.52 -0.37
CA LEU A 58 -1.59 -5.20 -0.31
C LEU A 58 -1.44 -3.69 -0.50
N VAL A 59 -0.83 -2.99 0.47
CA VAL A 59 -0.77 -1.52 0.46
C VAL A 59 0.67 -1.04 0.60
N GLU A 60 1.14 -0.26 -0.37
CA GLU A 60 2.43 0.45 -0.30
C GLU A 60 2.24 1.98 -0.19
N GLY A 61 3.31 2.65 0.21
CA GLY A 61 3.40 4.11 0.24
C GLY A 61 2.92 4.79 1.53
N VAL A 62 2.97 6.12 1.55
CA VAL A 62 2.58 6.93 2.72
C VAL A 62 1.26 7.66 2.48
N ILE A 63 0.52 7.89 3.56
CA ILE A 63 -0.70 8.69 3.52
C ILE A 63 -0.32 10.15 3.70
N SER A 64 -0.44 10.94 2.64
CA SER A 64 0.06 12.31 2.56
C SER A 64 -1.04 13.36 2.49
N THR A 65 -2.22 13.03 1.97
CA THR A 65 -3.36 13.94 1.79
C THR A 65 -4.62 13.49 2.51
N GLU A 66 -5.58 14.41 2.70
CA GLU A 66 -6.90 14.07 3.25
C GLU A 66 -7.66 13.06 2.38
N LYS A 67 -7.48 13.14 1.05
CA LYS A 67 -8.06 12.19 0.10
C LYS A 67 -7.52 10.78 0.33
N GLU A 68 -6.20 10.62 0.39
CA GLU A 68 -5.57 9.32 0.64
C GLU A 68 -5.97 8.77 2.01
N LEU A 69 -6.11 9.62 3.03
CA LEU A 69 -6.57 9.21 4.36
C LEU A 69 -8.00 8.67 4.35
N LYS A 70 -8.87 9.25 3.52
CA LYS A 70 -10.23 8.72 3.31
C LYS A 70 -10.18 7.39 2.56
N GLU A 71 -9.39 7.31 1.50
CA GLU A 71 -9.25 6.13 0.65
C GLU A 71 -8.71 4.92 1.42
N ILE A 72 -7.65 5.06 2.22
CA ILE A 72 -7.12 3.95 3.04
C ILE A 72 -8.12 3.46 4.08
N LYS A 73 -8.97 4.35 4.62
CA LYS A 73 -10.05 3.95 5.54
C LYS A 73 -11.13 3.15 4.82
N GLU A 74 -11.53 3.57 3.62
CA GLU A 74 -12.48 2.82 2.79
C GLU A 74 -11.93 1.45 2.39
N ILE A 75 -10.65 1.37 2.01
CA ILE A 75 -9.97 0.09 1.72
C ILE A 75 -10.02 -0.80 2.96
N ARG A 76 -9.65 -0.27 4.13
CA ARG A 76 -9.67 -1.02 5.39
C ARG A 76 -11.06 -1.55 5.74
N GLU A 77 -12.11 -0.75 5.56
CA GLU A 77 -13.49 -1.14 5.86
C GLU A 77 -14.00 -2.27 4.95
N LYS A 78 -13.46 -2.36 3.74
CA LYS A 78 -13.85 -3.32 2.69
C LYS A 78 -12.90 -4.51 2.55
N THR A 79 -11.98 -4.70 3.49
CA THR A 79 -10.95 -5.73 3.39
C THR A 79 -10.88 -6.55 4.67
N ASP A 80 -10.74 -7.88 4.54
CA ASP A 80 -10.53 -8.78 5.67
C ASP A 80 -9.10 -8.69 6.22
N ILE A 81 -8.09 -8.81 5.35
CA ILE A 81 -6.66 -8.75 5.69
C ILE A 81 -5.96 -7.60 4.96
N LEU A 82 -5.37 -6.65 5.68
CA LEU A 82 -4.56 -5.58 5.09
C LEU A 82 -3.08 -5.77 5.46
N ILE A 83 -2.26 -5.98 4.44
CA ILE A 83 -0.82 -6.16 4.55
C ILE A 83 -0.12 -4.86 4.10
N ALA A 84 0.61 -4.23 5.02
CA ALA A 84 1.45 -3.08 4.69
C ALA A 84 2.76 -3.56 4.08
N MET A 85 3.12 -3.01 2.92
CA MET A 85 4.32 -3.38 2.18
C MET A 85 5.30 -2.22 2.10
N GLY A 86 6.53 -2.49 2.53
CA GLY A 86 7.67 -1.61 2.39
C GLY A 86 7.81 -0.56 3.49
N SER A 87 9.02 -0.01 3.56
CA SER A 87 9.42 0.97 4.59
C SER A 87 8.53 2.20 4.61
N CYS A 88 8.02 2.64 3.45
CA CYS A 88 7.08 3.76 3.38
C CYS A 88 5.79 3.45 4.15
N ALA A 89 5.14 2.32 3.85
CA ALA A 89 3.88 1.97 4.50
C ALA A 89 4.01 1.71 6.00
N ILE A 90 5.20 1.26 6.46
CA ILE A 90 5.41 0.82 7.84
C ILE A 90 6.05 1.90 8.72
N THR A 91 6.88 2.78 8.15
CA THR A 91 7.67 3.77 8.90
C THR A 91 7.48 5.21 8.42
N SER A 92 6.71 5.41 7.36
CA SER A 92 6.57 6.68 6.64
C SER A 92 7.83 7.14 5.90
N GLN A 93 8.94 6.39 5.89
CA GLN A 93 10.19 6.79 5.25
C GLN A 93 10.53 5.90 4.04
N PRO A 94 11.16 6.44 2.97
CA PRO A 94 11.66 7.82 2.84
C PRO A 94 10.65 8.84 2.30
N SER A 95 9.46 8.44 1.85
CA SER A 95 8.51 9.35 1.18
C SER A 95 7.93 10.44 2.10
N GLY A 96 7.89 10.21 3.41
CA GLY A 96 7.45 11.15 4.44
C GLY A 96 8.55 12.02 5.03
N GLN A 97 9.68 12.19 4.36
CA GLN A 97 10.82 12.98 4.86
C GLN A 97 10.46 14.40 5.31
N ARG A 98 9.43 15.02 4.72
CA ARG A 98 8.93 16.35 5.14
C ARG A 98 8.49 16.42 6.60
N ASN A 99 8.22 15.27 7.23
CA ASN A 99 7.93 15.20 8.67
C ASN A 99 9.12 15.63 9.54
N ASN A 100 10.33 15.66 8.99
CA ASN A 100 11.56 16.04 9.69
C ASN A 100 12.00 17.47 9.36
N PHE A 101 11.21 18.22 8.59
CA PHE A 101 11.52 19.60 8.24
C PHE A 101 11.50 20.50 9.47
N ASN A 102 12.41 21.47 9.49
CA ASN A 102 12.38 22.54 10.47
C ASN A 102 11.28 23.55 10.13
N GLU A 103 11.11 24.59 10.97
CA GLU A 103 10.08 25.61 10.77
C GLU A 103 10.25 26.39 9.46
N GLU A 104 11.49 26.74 9.09
CA GLU A 104 11.81 27.45 7.84
C GLU A 104 11.38 26.62 6.62
N GLN A 105 11.83 25.38 6.55
CA GLN A 105 11.49 24.43 5.49
C GLN A 105 9.99 24.14 5.42
N THR A 106 9.32 24.06 6.57
CA THR A 106 7.87 23.85 6.62
C THR A 106 7.12 25.06 6.08
N ASN A 107 7.58 26.27 6.40
CA ASN A 107 7.00 27.51 5.89
C ASN A 107 7.21 27.65 4.37
N GLU A 108 8.35 27.24 3.84
CA GLU A 108 8.61 27.25 2.38
C GLU A 108 7.60 26.41 1.59
N ILE A 109 7.15 25.29 2.14
CA ILE A 109 6.21 24.38 1.47
C ILE A 109 4.75 24.60 1.86
N LYS A 110 4.46 25.51 2.79
CA LYS A 110 3.13 25.65 3.40
C LYS A 110 2.02 25.88 2.37
N ASP A 111 2.25 26.80 1.44
CA ASP A 111 1.27 27.12 0.39
C ASP A 111 1.00 25.91 -0.52
N HIS A 112 2.00 25.07 -0.75
CA HIS A 112 1.82 23.82 -1.50
C HIS A 112 1.01 22.79 -0.70
N LEU A 113 1.28 22.67 0.60
CA LEU A 113 0.52 21.76 1.46
C LEU A 113 -0.97 22.13 1.48
N GLU A 114 -1.27 23.42 1.64
CA GLU A 114 -2.65 23.93 1.65
C GLU A 114 -3.34 23.76 0.29
N LYS A 115 -2.65 24.13 -0.81
CA LYS A 115 -3.20 24.05 -2.17
C LYS A 115 -3.64 22.65 -2.58
N TYR A 116 -2.93 21.62 -2.14
CA TYR A 116 -3.18 20.23 -2.53
C TYR A 116 -3.79 19.39 -1.39
N HIS A 117 -4.25 20.03 -0.32
CA HIS A 117 -4.89 19.36 0.83
C HIS A 117 -4.02 18.24 1.44
N TYR A 118 -2.72 18.52 1.57
CA TYR A 118 -1.82 17.64 2.31
C TYR A 118 -2.12 17.69 3.80
N LEU A 119 -1.95 16.55 4.46
CA LEU A 119 -1.96 16.47 5.92
C LEU A 119 -0.79 17.29 6.50
N PRO A 120 -0.90 17.82 7.73
CA PRO A 120 0.23 18.48 8.39
C PRO A 120 1.46 17.58 8.48
N LYS A 121 1.24 16.28 8.73
CA LYS A 121 2.27 15.23 8.77
C LYS A 121 1.84 14.08 7.88
N THR A 122 2.78 13.51 7.12
CA THR A 122 2.57 12.22 6.44
C THR A 122 2.47 11.10 7.46
N LEU A 123 1.62 10.11 7.20
CA LEU A 123 1.39 8.98 8.07
C LEU A 123 1.85 7.69 7.39
N ALA A 124 2.44 6.79 8.16
CA ALA A 124 2.55 5.39 7.78
C ALA A 124 1.13 4.79 7.68
N VAL A 125 0.95 3.75 6.85
CA VAL A 125 -0.34 3.05 6.72
C VAL A 125 -0.80 2.51 8.08
N LYS A 126 0.14 2.00 8.89
CA LYS A 126 -0.14 1.50 10.25
C LYS A 126 -0.56 2.58 11.26
N GLU A 127 -0.23 3.85 10.99
CA GLU A 127 -0.68 4.99 11.79
C GLU A 127 -2.07 5.45 11.33
N ALA A 128 -2.41 5.26 10.05
CA ALA A 128 -3.68 5.68 9.47
C ALA A 128 -4.82 4.67 9.74
N VAL A 129 -4.54 3.37 9.66
CA VAL A 129 -5.50 2.27 9.84
C VAL A 129 -4.87 1.05 10.51
N LYS A 130 -5.70 0.15 11.05
CA LYS A 130 -5.24 -1.15 11.55
C LYS A 130 -4.75 -2.02 10.38
N ILE A 131 -3.53 -2.51 10.50
CA ILE A 131 -2.96 -3.52 9.60
C ILE A 131 -2.99 -4.90 10.27
N ASP A 132 -3.02 -5.96 9.48
CA ASP A 132 -3.04 -7.35 9.98
C ASP A 132 -1.68 -8.03 9.86
N ASP A 133 -0.88 -7.65 8.85
CA ASP A 133 0.50 -8.12 8.68
C ASP A 133 1.36 -7.03 8.01
N GLU A 134 2.68 -7.19 8.03
CA GLU A 134 3.60 -6.25 7.41
C GLU A 134 4.82 -6.92 6.78
N VAL A 135 5.28 -6.38 5.66
CA VAL A 135 6.48 -6.85 4.95
C VAL A 135 7.46 -5.69 4.82
N MET A 136 8.52 -5.72 5.62
CA MET A 136 9.57 -4.69 5.61
C MET A 136 10.50 -4.80 4.39
N GLY A 137 11.05 -3.67 3.96
CA GLY A 137 12.00 -3.56 2.84
C GLY A 137 11.81 -2.28 2.03
N CYS A 138 12.77 -1.91 1.17
CA CYS A 138 12.61 -0.81 0.22
C CYS A 138 13.37 -1.13 -1.10
N PRO A 139 12.82 -1.97 -2.00
CA PRO A 139 11.51 -2.62 -1.92
C PRO A 139 11.51 -3.83 -0.97
N ILE A 140 10.32 -4.41 -0.76
CA ILE A 140 10.07 -5.54 0.15
C ILE A 140 11.05 -6.71 -0.02
N ASP A 141 11.34 -7.41 1.08
CA ASP A 141 12.05 -8.69 1.03
C ASP A 141 11.16 -9.79 0.44
N GLU A 142 11.66 -10.45 -0.61
CA GLU A 142 10.91 -11.42 -1.40
C GLU A 142 10.43 -12.64 -0.59
N LYS A 143 11.32 -13.24 0.21
CA LYS A 143 10.99 -14.44 1.00
C LYS A 143 9.94 -14.12 2.04
N THR A 144 10.13 -13.00 2.74
CA THR A 144 9.19 -12.51 3.74
C THR A 144 7.84 -12.19 3.10
N PHE A 145 7.83 -11.61 1.91
CA PHE A 145 6.59 -11.36 1.17
C PHE A 145 5.86 -12.66 0.84
N ILE A 146 6.54 -13.62 0.20
CA ILE A 146 5.94 -14.90 -0.20
C ILE A 146 5.36 -15.62 1.01
N GLU A 147 6.15 -15.76 2.08
CA GLU A 147 5.72 -16.42 3.31
C GLU A 147 4.52 -15.72 3.94
N THR A 148 4.51 -14.38 3.93
CA THR A 148 3.43 -13.60 4.52
C THR A 148 2.15 -13.67 3.69
N PHE A 149 2.26 -13.48 2.38
CA PHE A 149 1.12 -13.52 1.48
C PHE A 149 0.48 -14.91 1.42
N GLU A 150 1.29 -15.98 1.34
CA GLU A 150 0.78 -17.36 1.27
C GLU A 150 0.08 -17.82 2.57
N LYS A 151 0.25 -17.15 3.71
CA LYS A 151 -0.58 -17.41 4.93
C LYS A 151 -2.07 -17.13 4.69
N TYR A 152 -2.38 -16.25 3.73
CA TYR A 152 -3.73 -15.74 3.47
C TYR A 152 -4.31 -16.21 2.13
N LEU A 153 -3.60 -17.08 1.39
CA LEU A 153 -4.01 -17.70 0.12
C LEU A 153 -4.57 -19.11 0.27
#